data_AF-A0A8C7Z4L4-F1
#
_entry.id   AF-A0A8C7Z4L4-F1
#
_cell.length_a   1.000
_cell.length_b   1.000
_cell.length_c   1.000
_cell.angle_alpha   90.00
_cell.angle_beta   90.00
_cell.angle_gamma   90.00
#
_symmetry.space_group_name_H-M   'P 1'
#
loop_
_entity.id
_entity.type
_entity.pdbx_description
1 polymer ?
#
loop_
_entity_poly.entity_id
_entity_poly.type
_entity_poly.pdbx_seq_one_letter_code
_entity_poly.pdbx_strand_id
1 'polypeptide(L)'
;MLDMWNPNREMSEDCLYLNIWVPSSVKPHNLPVMVWIYGGGFYSGSSSLDVYDGRYLASVENVIVVSMNYRIGAFGFLALDGTSEAPGNVGLLDQRMALQWVQNNIASFGGDPRQVCFCFLLMFYYSYVWKI
;
A
#
# COMPACT_ATOMS: atom_id res chain seq x y z
N MET A 1 -14.96 -17.81 6.81
CA MET A 1 -14.45 -17.48 5.44
C MET A 1 -14.87 -16.08 5.02
N LEU A 2 -16.08 -15.61 5.35
CA LEU A 2 -16.50 -14.22 5.13
C LEU A 2 -15.75 -13.21 6.03
N ASP A 3 -15.33 -13.61 7.22
CA ASP A 3 -14.67 -12.70 8.20
C ASP A 3 -13.27 -12.24 7.79
N MET A 4 -12.63 -12.93 6.83
CA MET A 4 -11.25 -12.64 6.40
C MET A 4 -11.13 -11.27 5.71
N TRP A 5 -12.23 -10.75 5.17
CA TRP A 5 -12.26 -9.47 4.46
C TRP A 5 -12.83 -8.32 5.32
N ASN A 6 -13.26 -8.63 6.54
CA ASN A 6 -13.75 -7.61 7.46
C ASN A 6 -12.58 -6.84 8.09
N PRO A 7 -12.74 -5.54 8.38
CA PRO A 7 -11.76 -4.79 9.14
C PRO A 7 -11.44 -5.50 10.45
N ASN A 8 -10.17 -5.87 10.64
CA ASN A 8 -9.69 -6.52 11.85
C ASN A 8 -9.06 -5.54 12.85
N ARG A 9 -9.25 -4.23 12.61
CA ARG A 9 -8.79 -3.10 13.43
C ARG A 9 -9.90 -2.07 13.54
N GLU A 10 -9.79 -1.18 14.53
CA GLU A 10 -10.72 -0.06 14.72
C GLU A 10 -10.75 0.86 13.49
N MET A 11 -11.94 1.32 13.12
CA MET A 11 -12.12 2.24 11.98
C MET A 11 -11.87 3.68 12.43
N SER A 12 -10.98 4.37 11.73
CA SER A 12 -10.64 5.78 11.97
C SER A 12 -10.33 6.48 10.64
N GLU A 13 -10.57 7.79 10.57
CA GLU A 13 -10.08 8.64 9.47
C GLU A 13 -8.57 8.89 9.56
N ASP A 14 -8.02 8.81 10.77
CA ASP A 14 -6.57 8.71 10.98
C ASP A 14 -6.13 7.28 10.66
N CYS A 15 -5.94 7.01 9.37
CA CYS A 15 -5.63 5.67 8.86
C CYS A 15 -4.43 5.63 7.90
N LEU A 16 -3.79 6.77 7.60
CA LEU A 16 -2.69 6.88 6.64
C LEU A 16 -1.36 6.37 7.19
N TYR A 17 -1.32 5.06 7.42
CA TYR A 17 -0.17 4.32 7.92
C TYR A 17 0.33 3.32 6.85
N LEU A 18 1.60 2.96 6.97
CA LEU A 18 2.22 1.90 6.18
C LEU A 18 2.96 0.91 7.10
N ASN A 19 3.11 -0.31 6.61
CA ASN A 19 3.77 -1.41 7.29
C ASN A 19 4.99 -1.85 6.48
N ILE A 20 6.04 -2.29 7.16
CA ILE A 20 7.28 -2.76 6.53
C ILE A 20 7.68 -4.08 7.18
N TRP A 21 7.90 -5.10 6.36
CA TRP A 21 8.47 -6.37 6.76
C TRP A 21 9.86 -6.52 6.17
N VAL A 22 10.84 -6.67 7.06
CA VAL A 22 12.25 -6.84 6.71
C VAL A 22 12.66 -8.27 7.08
N PRO A 23 13.29 -9.04 6.17
CA PRO A 23 13.76 -10.39 6.49
C PRO A 23 14.83 -10.35 7.58
N SER A 24 14.71 -11.26 8.56
CA SER A 24 15.70 -11.44 9.62
C SER A 24 16.81 -12.44 9.27
N SER A 25 16.59 -13.28 8.26
CA SER A 25 17.49 -14.35 7.81
C SER A 25 18.76 -13.82 7.13
N VAL A 26 18.71 -12.60 6.58
CA VAL A 26 19.80 -11.97 5.85
C VAL A 26 20.08 -10.59 6.40
N LYS A 27 21.33 -10.12 6.31
CA LYS A 27 21.63 -8.70 6.57
C LYS A 27 20.98 -7.87 5.47
N PRO A 28 20.00 -7.00 5.77
CA PRO A 28 19.31 -6.25 4.72
C PRO A 28 20.26 -5.28 4.03
N HIS A 29 20.57 -5.53 2.75
CA HIS A 29 21.40 -4.65 1.94
C HIS A 29 20.99 -4.75 0.47
N ASN A 30 20.52 -3.63 -0.10
CA ASN A 30 20.03 -3.53 -1.48
C ASN A 30 19.01 -4.62 -1.86
N LEU A 31 18.11 -4.97 -0.93
CA LEU A 31 17.07 -5.96 -1.20
C LEU A 31 16.00 -5.37 -2.13
N PRO A 32 15.40 -6.18 -3.02
CA PRO A 32 14.24 -5.75 -3.80
C PRO A 32 13.06 -5.45 -2.86
N VAL A 33 12.26 -4.47 -3.25
CA VAL A 33 11.12 -3.98 -2.46
C VAL A 33 9.83 -4.31 -3.20
N MET A 34 8.94 -5.04 -2.55
CA MET A 34 7.59 -5.30 -3.04
C MET A 34 6.60 -4.42 -2.29
N VAL A 35 5.84 -3.62 -3.02
CA VAL A 35 4.80 -2.74 -2.47
C VAL A 35 3.43 -3.32 -2.78
N TRP A 36 2.64 -3.59 -1.74
CA TRP A 36 1.30 -4.14 -1.79
C TRP A 36 0.23 -3.06 -1.62
N ILE A 37 -0.68 -2.95 -2.58
CA ILE A 37 -1.85 -2.09 -2.53
C ILE A 37 -3.10 -2.98 -2.52
N TYR A 38 -3.87 -2.94 -1.43
CA TYR A 38 -5.07 -3.78 -1.32
C TYR A 38 -6.18 -3.32 -2.27
N GLY A 39 -6.94 -4.29 -2.76
CA GLY A 39 -8.20 -4.07 -3.49
C GLY A 39 -9.40 -3.89 -2.55
N GLY A 40 -10.61 -4.00 -3.11
CA GLY A 40 -11.87 -3.78 -2.36
C GLY A 40 -12.80 -2.75 -2.99
N GLY A 41 -12.69 -2.57 -4.31
CA GLY A 41 -13.58 -1.71 -5.11
C GLY A 41 -13.52 -0.22 -4.73
N PHE A 42 -12.43 0.24 -4.10
CA PHE A 42 -12.27 1.59 -3.55
C PHE A 42 -13.26 1.97 -2.44
N TYR A 43 -14.06 1.04 -1.89
CA TYR A 43 -14.98 1.32 -0.77
C TYR A 43 -14.71 0.46 0.47
N SER A 44 -13.82 -0.52 0.37
CA SER A 44 -13.44 -1.44 1.45
C SER A 44 -11.99 -1.88 1.30
N GLY A 45 -11.47 -2.57 2.31
CA GLY A 45 -10.11 -3.10 2.35
C GLY A 45 -9.26 -2.46 3.44
N SER A 46 -8.21 -3.17 3.85
CA SER A 46 -7.21 -2.70 4.81
C SER A 46 -5.90 -3.43 4.57
N SER A 47 -4.78 -2.76 4.79
CA SER A 47 -3.46 -3.39 4.79
C SER A 47 -3.24 -4.35 5.97
N SER A 48 -4.09 -4.25 6.99
CA SER A 48 -3.99 -5.05 8.23
C SER A 48 -4.59 -6.44 8.13
N LEU A 49 -5.30 -6.80 7.05
CA LEU A 49 -5.95 -8.10 6.91
C LEU A 49 -4.91 -9.24 6.95
N ASP A 50 -5.25 -10.33 7.63
CA ASP A 50 -4.32 -11.46 7.86
C ASP A 50 -3.84 -12.11 6.56
N VAL A 51 -4.65 -12.06 5.50
CA VAL A 51 -4.30 -12.55 4.16
C VAL A 51 -3.18 -11.74 3.49
N TYR A 52 -2.90 -10.52 3.99
CA TYR A 52 -1.83 -9.64 3.51
C TYR A 52 -0.61 -9.63 4.42
N ASP A 53 -0.48 -10.59 5.33
CA ASP A 53 0.68 -10.71 6.20
C ASP A 53 1.97 -10.95 5.39
N GLY A 54 2.81 -9.91 5.32
CA GLY A 54 4.05 -9.92 4.55
C GLY A 54 5.19 -10.75 5.16
N ARG A 55 5.05 -11.27 6.39
CA ARG A 55 6.14 -11.98 7.10
C ARG A 55 6.69 -13.16 6.32
N TYR A 56 5.80 -14.02 5.81
CA TYR A 56 6.22 -15.24 5.09
C TYR A 56 6.98 -14.87 3.82
N LEU A 57 6.41 -13.99 2.99
CA LEU A 57 7.02 -13.59 1.74
C LEU A 57 8.36 -12.89 1.93
N ALA A 58 8.45 -11.98 2.92
CA ALA A 58 9.71 -11.33 3.25
C ALA A 58 10.79 -12.36 3.62
N SER A 59 10.45 -13.34 4.46
CA SER A 59 11.40 -14.36 4.95
C SER A 59 11.84 -15.37 3.88
N VAL A 60 10.94 -15.82 3.01
CA VAL A 60 11.21 -16.90 2.06
C VAL A 60 11.89 -16.39 0.81
N GLU A 61 11.45 -15.25 0.28
CA GLU A 61 11.94 -14.69 -0.98
C GLU A 61 13.08 -13.66 -0.77
N ASN A 62 13.44 -13.36 0.48
CA ASN A 62 14.43 -12.32 0.83
C ASN A 62 14.12 -10.96 0.20
N VAL A 63 12.84 -10.55 0.27
CA VAL A 63 12.36 -9.26 -0.24
C VAL A 63 11.88 -8.39 0.92
N ILE A 64 11.95 -7.07 0.79
CA ILE A 64 11.26 -6.18 1.71
C ILE A 64 9.82 -6.03 1.23
N VAL A 65 8.86 -6.32 2.10
CA VAL A 65 7.45 -6.13 1.79
C VAL A 65 6.98 -4.84 2.45
N VAL A 66 6.28 -4.00 1.69
CA VAL A 66 5.63 -2.79 2.19
C VAL A 66 4.14 -2.87 1.86
N SER A 67 3.27 -2.53 2.78
CA SER A 67 1.84 -2.31 2.51
C SER A 67 1.41 -0.97 3.09
N MET A 68 0.39 -0.34 2.51
CA MET A 68 -0.11 0.94 3.00
C MET A 68 -1.64 0.97 3.03
N ASN A 69 -2.16 1.84 3.88
CA ASN A 69 -3.53 2.29 3.82
C ASN A 69 -3.68 3.53 2.94
N TYR A 70 -4.83 3.62 2.30
CA TYR A 70 -5.28 4.79 1.55
C TYR A 70 -6.76 5.01 1.82
N ARG A 71 -7.22 6.26 1.72
CA ARG A 71 -8.63 6.57 1.95
C ARG A 71 -9.51 5.91 0.91
N ILE A 72 -10.66 5.40 1.36
CA ILE A 72 -11.66 4.67 0.57
C ILE A 72 -13.03 5.36 0.68
N GLY A 73 -13.98 4.98 -0.18
CA GLY A 73 -15.33 5.51 -0.24
C GLY A 73 -15.33 7.01 -0.52
N ALA A 74 -16.27 7.73 0.11
CA ALA A 74 -16.36 9.17 -0.01
C ALA A 74 -15.07 9.89 0.45
N PHE A 75 -14.41 9.39 1.50
CA PHE A 75 -13.18 10.01 2.04
C PHE A 75 -12.01 9.98 1.06
N GLY A 76 -11.96 8.99 0.16
CA GLY A 76 -10.90 8.83 -0.83
C GLY A 76 -11.27 9.35 -2.23
N PHE A 77 -12.55 9.30 -2.59
CA PHE A 77 -12.98 9.39 -3.98
C PHE A 77 -14.21 10.26 -4.22
N LEU A 78 -14.72 10.97 -3.20
CA LEU A 78 -15.72 12.01 -3.43
C LEU A 78 -15.13 13.09 -4.32
N ALA A 79 -15.82 13.37 -5.42
CA ALA A 79 -15.49 14.43 -6.35
C ALA A 79 -16.72 15.32 -6.54
N LEU A 80 -16.53 16.63 -6.39
CA LEU A 80 -17.55 17.63 -6.67
C LEU A 80 -16.99 18.57 -7.73
N ASP A 81 -17.68 18.68 -8.87
CA ASP A 81 -17.22 19.51 -9.97
C ASP A 81 -17.26 21.00 -9.59
N GLY A 82 -16.19 21.73 -9.92
CA GLY A 82 -16.12 23.17 -9.72
C GLY A 82 -15.68 23.63 -8.33
N THR A 83 -15.22 22.73 -7.46
CA THR A 83 -14.69 23.04 -6.12
C THR A 83 -13.30 22.44 -5.90
N SER A 84 -12.48 23.14 -5.13
CA SER A 84 -11.14 22.70 -4.73
C SER A 84 -11.14 21.81 -3.48
N GLU A 85 -12.26 21.77 -2.76
CA GLU A 85 -12.43 21.16 -1.45
C GLU A 85 -12.67 19.65 -1.56
N ALA A 86 -13.27 19.20 -2.68
CA ALA A 86 -13.45 17.78 -3.01
C ALA A 86 -13.02 17.51 -4.46
N PRO A 87 -11.69 17.56 -4.76
CA PRO A 87 -11.18 17.43 -6.13
C PRO A 87 -11.24 16.00 -6.68
N GLY A 88 -11.65 15.01 -5.88
CA GLY A 88 -11.62 13.60 -6.23
C GLY A 88 -10.22 12.97 -6.16
N ASN A 89 -10.19 11.64 -6.24
CA ASN A 89 -8.96 10.83 -6.35
C ASN A 89 -7.92 11.04 -5.22
N VAL A 90 -8.30 11.59 -4.07
CA VAL A 90 -7.36 11.80 -2.96
C VAL A 90 -6.84 10.49 -2.38
N GLY A 91 -7.61 9.38 -2.48
CA GLY A 91 -7.13 8.04 -2.16
C GLY A 91 -5.97 7.58 -3.06
N LEU A 92 -5.93 8.00 -4.33
CA LEU A 92 -4.77 7.74 -5.21
C LEU A 92 -3.58 8.64 -4.84
N LEU A 93 -3.83 9.86 -4.37
CA LEU A 93 -2.78 10.74 -3.86
C LEU A 93 -2.15 10.17 -2.58
N ASP A 94 -2.93 9.52 -1.72
CA ASP A 94 -2.42 8.80 -0.55
C ASP A 94 -1.46 7.67 -0.97
N GLN A 95 -1.85 6.87 -1.96
CA GLN A 95 -0.97 5.84 -2.53
C GLN A 95 0.31 6.45 -3.07
N ARG A 96 0.22 7.51 -3.87
CA ARG A 96 1.41 8.22 -4.40
C ARG A 96 2.31 8.76 -3.29
N MET A 97 1.75 9.31 -2.23
CA MET A 97 2.50 9.79 -1.08
C MET A 97 3.25 8.64 -0.39
N ALA A 98 2.60 7.50 -0.19
CA ALA A 98 3.24 6.31 0.36
C ALA A 98 4.38 5.80 -0.56
N LEU A 99 4.21 5.86 -1.89
CA LEU A 99 5.27 5.50 -2.84
C LEU A 99 6.47 6.45 -2.77
N GLN A 100 6.22 7.75 -2.64
CA GLN A 100 7.27 8.75 -2.42
C GLN A 100 7.99 8.52 -1.09
N TRP A 101 7.24 8.15 -0.04
CA TRP A 101 7.82 7.77 1.24
C TRP A 101 8.75 6.56 1.08
N VAL A 102 8.32 5.51 0.37
CA VAL A 102 9.15 4.33 0.10
C VAL A 102 10.43 4.73 -0.65
N GLN A 103 10.31 5.50 -1.73
CA GLN A 103 11.47 5.99 -2.48
C GLN A 103 12.50 6.72 -1.62
N ASN A 104 12.03 7.56 -0.70
CA ASN A 104 12.90 8.41 0.12
C ASN A 104 13.46 7.68 1.37
N ASN A 105 12.81 6.62 1.85
CA ASN A 105 13.11 6.06 3.18
C ASN A 105 13.51 4.58 3.17
N ILE A 106 13.15 3.79 2.14
CA ILE A 106 13.28 2.33 2.19
C ILE A 106 14.74 1.85 2.28
N ALA A 107 15.69 2.69 1.82
CA ALA A 107 17.11 2.44 1.95
C ALA A 107 17.55 2.26 3.42
N SER A 108 16.91 2.97 4.35
CA SER A 108 17.19 2.85 5.79
C SER A 108 16.80 1.48 6.37
N PHE A 109 15.94 0.75 5.66
CA PHE A 109 15.51 -0.61 6.00
C PHE A 109 16.28 -1.68 5.22
N GLY A 110 17.26 -1.28 4.40
CA GLY A 110 18.08 -2.16 3.57
C GLY A 110 17.50 -2.48 2.19
N GLY A 111 16.46 -1.76 1.75
CA GLY A 111 15.87 -1.90 0.42
C GLY A 111 16.58 -1.07 -0.64
N ASP A 112 16.56 -1.51 -1.90
CA ASP A 112 17.00 -0.71 -3.04
C ASP A 112 15.81 0.09 -3.61
N PRO A 113 15.78 1.43 -3.48
CA PRO A 113 14.70 2.26 -4.01
C PRO A 113 14.58 2.19 -5.56
N ARG A 114 15.60 1.67 -6.25
CA ARG A 114 15.57 1.47 -7.71
C ARG A 114 14.96 0.13 -8.11
N GLN A 115 14.73 -0.78 -7.16
CA GLN A 115 14.15 -2.10 -7.39
C GLN A 115 12.83 -2.25 -6.65
N VAL A 116 11.88 -1.37 -6.98
CA VAL A 116 10.53 -1.38 -6.42
C VAL A 116 9.55 -2.01 -7.41
N CYS A 117 8.87 -3.07 -6.98
CA CYS A 117 7.81 -3.73 -7.73
C CYS A 117 6.45 -3.50 -7.06
N PHE A 118 5.45 -3.14 -7.84
CA PHE A 118 4.07 -2.95 -7.37
C PHE A 118 3.25 -4.21 -7.62
N CYS A 119 2.60 -4.71 -6.57
CA CYS A 119 1.73 -5.87 -6.66
C CYS A 119 0.31 -5.50 -6.21
N PHE A 120 -0.67 -5.89 -7.04
CA PHE A 120 -2.09 -5.55 -6.87
C PHE A 120 -2.91 -6.84 -6.90
N LEU A 121 -3.80 -7.04 -5.92
CA LEU A 121 -4.85 -8.06 -6.05
C LEU A 121 -5.94 -7.53 -6.98
N LEU A 122 -6.01 -8.08 -8.19
CA LEU A 122 -7.12 -8.01 -9.16
C LEU A 122 -8.11 -6.83 -8.97
N MET A 123 -7.75 -5.67 -9.52
CA MET A 123 -8.64 -4.95 -10.43
C MET A 123 -7.77 -4.41 -11.57
N PHE A 124 -7.99 -4.98 -12.75
CA PHE A 124 -7.23 -4.75 -13.97
C PHE A 124 -7.21 -3.25 -14.38
N TYR A 125 -6.04 -2.83 -14.88
CA TYR A 125 -5.82 -1.81 -15.92
C TYR A 125 -5.81 -0.30 -15.63
N TYR A 126 -6.25 0.24 -14.49
CA TYR A 126 -6.30 1.72 -14.37
C TYR A 126 -5.06 2.40 -13.75
N SER A 127 -4.21 1.69 -13.02
CA SER A 127 -3.01 2.30 -12.41
C SER A 127 -1.74 2.24 -13.28
N TYR A 128 -1.76 1.56 -14.43
CA TYR A 128 -0.61 1.46 -15.35
C TYR A 128 -0.39 2.72 -16.22
N VAL A 129 -1.20 3.77 -16.05
CA VAL A 129 -1.12 4.99 -16.87
C VAL A 129 -0.24 6.08 -16.24
N TRP A 130 0.21 5.94 -15.00
CA TRP A 130 1.06 6.94 -14.37
C TRP A 130 2.48 6.43 -14.23
N LYS A 131 3.22 6.51 -15.35
CA LYS A 131 4.68 6.55 -15.32
C LYS A 131 5.10 7.69 -14.40
N ILE A 132 5.91 7.35 -13.40
CA ILE A 132 6.79 8.28 -12.70
C ILE A 132 7.79 8.85 -13.72
#